data_AF-A0A6L7QL20-F1
#
_entry.id   AF-A0A6L7QL20-F1
#
_cell.length_a   1.000
_cell.length_b   1.000
_cell.length_c   1.000
_cell.angle_alpha   90.00
_cell.angle_beta   90.00
_cell.angle_gamma   90.00
#
_symmetry.space_group_name_H-M   'P 1'
#
loop_
_entity.id
_entity.type
_entity.pdbx_description
1 polymer ?
#
loop_
_entity_poly.entity_id
_entity_poly.type
_entity_poly.pdbx_seq_one_letter_code
_entity_poly.pdbx_strand_id
1 'polypeptide(L)' 'MPSTVLSAATLGIDAYPVHVEVDTDRSLPTFTVVGLPDSAVRESKERVLAAIKNAGYQ' A
#
# COMPACT_ATOMS: atom_id res chain seq x y z
N MET A 1 -15.06 -5.48 2.49
CA MET A 1 -14.35 -6.78 2.41
C MET A 1 -12.98 -6.42 1.90
N PRO A 2 -11.91 -6.70 2.68
CA PRO A 2 -10.58 -6.25 2.31
C PRO A 2 -10.15 -6.93 1.01
N SER A 3 -9.60 -6.15 0.09
CA SER A 3 -8.88 -6.67 -1.07
C SER A 3 -7.52 -7.14 -0.61
N THR A 4 -7.08 -8.31 -1.05
CA THR A 4 -5.80 -8.89 -0.62
C THR A 4 -4.90 -9.18 -1.82
N VAL A 5 -3.59 -9.04 -1.62
CA VAL A 5 -2.60 -9.36 -2.65
C VAL A 5 -1.37 -10.02 -2.01
N LEU A 6 -0.83 -11.02 -2.71
CA LEU A 6 0.44 -11.66 -2.38
C LEU A 6 1.60 -10.74 -2.78
N SER A 7 2.55 -10.55 -1.88
CA SER A 7 3.75 -9.73 -2.10
C SER A 7 4.95 -10.37 -1.38
N ALA A 8 6.10 -9.69 -1.42
CA ALA A 8 7.31 -10.09 -0.72
C ALA A 8 8.00 -8.89 -0.06
N ALA A 9 8.64 -9.13 1.08
CA ALA A 9 9.51 -8.19 1.76
C ALA A 9 10.91 -8.78 1.91
N THR A 10 11.94 -7.93 1.89
CA THR A 10 13.32 -8.36 2.07
C THR A 10 13.76 -8.20 3.52
N LEU A 11 14.43 -9.20 4.08
CA LEU A 11 15.14 -9.10 5.34
C LEU A 11 16.57 -9.62 5.13
N GLY A 12 17.52 -8.69 5.02
CA GLY A 12 18.88 -9.01 4.57
C GLY A 12 18.89 -9.43 3.10
N ILE A 13 19.38 -10.64 2.82
CA ILE A 13 19.42 -11.23 1.48
C ILE A 13 18.19 -12.12 1.18
N ASP A 14 17.37 -12.38 2.19
CA ASP A 14 16.26 -13.31 2.12
C ASP A 14 14.96 -12.58 1.75
N ALA A 15 14.11 -13.25 0.97
CA ALA A 15 12.77 -12.79 0.63
C ALA A 15 11.73 -13.53 1.45
N TYR A 16 10.83 -12.78 2.08
CA TYR A 16 9.75 -13.29 2.91
C TYR A 16 8.42 -13.00 2.23
N PRO A 17 7.56 -14.01 2.04
CA PRO A 17 6.22 -13.79 1.51
C PRO A 17 5.39 -12.98 2.51
N VAL A 18 4.66 -11.98 2.01
CA VAL A 18 3.76 -11.16 2.82
C VAL A 18 2.41 -11.04 2.13
N HIS A 19 1.34 -10.98 2.93
CA HIS A 19 0.01 -10.64 2.44
C HIS A 19 -0.25 -9.17 2.75
N VAL A 20 -0.63 -8.42 1.71
CA VAL A 20 -1.05 -7.02 1.86
C VAL A 20 -2.57 -7.00 1.78
N GLU A 21 -3.19 -6.35 2.75
CA GLU A 21 -4.64 -6.15 2.81
C GLU A 21 -4.97 -4.67 2.66
N VAL A 22 -6.02 -4.38 1.90
CA VAL A 22 -6.51 -3.02 1.66
C VAL A 22 -8.01 -3.01 1.86
N ASP A 23 -8.50 -2.11 2.70
CA ASP A 23 -9.92 -1.81 2.80
C ASP A 23 -10.16 -0.37 2.33
N THR A 24 -11.27 -0.16 1.62
CA THR A 24 -11.66 1.16 1.14
C THR A 24 -13.10 1.43 1.56
N ASP A 25 -13.31 2.58 2.17
CA ASP A 25 -14.63 3.11 2.44
C ASP A 25 -14.87 4.39 1.62
N ARG A 26 -16.08 4.94 1.70
CA ARG A 26 -16.44 6.22 1.06
C ARG A 26 -16.51 7.38 2.06
N SER A 27 -16.03 7.18 3.29
CA SER A 27 -16.34 8.08 4.41
C SER A 27 -15.41 9.29 4.42
N LEU A 28 -14.09 9.06 4.30
CA LEU A 28 -13.06 10.09 4.38
C LEU A 28 -11.93 9.77 3.39
N PRO A 29 -11.45 10.74 2.60
CA PRO A 29 -10.35 10.55 1.66
C PRO A 29 -9.01 10.49 2.41
N THR A 30 -8.81 9.43 3.18
CA THR A 30 -7.58 9.19 3.94
C THR A 30 -6.93 7.91 3.43
N PHE A 31 -5.63 7.99 3.12
CA PHE A 31 -4.81 6.82 2.84
C PHE A 31 -3.86 6.61 4.02
N THR A 32 -4.01 5.51 4.73
CA THR A 32 -3.20 5.18 5.92
C THR A 32 -2.53 3.82 5.73
N VAL A 33 -1.24 3.74 6.02
CA VAL A 33 -0.49 2.46 6.06
C VAL A 33 -0.14 2.16 7.51
N VAL A 34 -0.49 0.95 7.96
CA VAL A 34 -0.25 0.44 9.31
C VAL A 34 0.63 -0.81 9.25
N GLY A 35 0.99 -1.38 10.42
CA GLY A 35 1.84 -2.58 10.47
C GLY A 35 3.34 -2.29 10.53
N LEU A 36 3.72 -1.12 11.08
CA LEU A 36 5.12 -0.68 11.20
C LEU A 36 5.89 -0.67 9.86
N PRO A 37 5.35 -0.03 8.81
CA PRO A 37 6.03 0.05 7.52
C PRO A 37 7.33 0.84 7.64
N ASP A 38 8.30 0.49 6.79
CA ASP A 38 9.51 1.28 6.61
C ASP A 38 9.22 2.62 5.90
N SER A 39 10.25 3.47 5.79
CA SER A 39 10.13 4.78 5.15
C SER A 39 9.80 4.69 3.66
N ALA A 40 10.36 3.71 2.94
CA ALA A 40 10.15 3.57 1.51
C ALA A 40 8.69 3.24 1.17
N VAL A 41 8.05 2.40 1.98
CA VAL A 41 6.62 2.10 1.91
C VAL A 41 5.78 3.33 2.27
N ARG A 42 6.15 4.08 3.31
CA ARG A 42 5.43 5.32 3.66
C ARG A 42 5.47 6.37 2.55
N GLU A 43 6.62 6.57 1.93
CA GLU A 43 6.81 7.50 0.81
C GLU A 43 6.12 7.02 -0.49
N SER A 44 5.92 5.70 -0.64
CA SER A 44 5.24 5.15 -1.81
C SER A 44 3.80 5.62 -1.97
N LYS A 45 3.14 5.99 -0.86
CA LYS A 45 1.77 6.52 -0.84
C LYS A 45 1.60 7.68 -1.83
N GLU A 46 2.53 8.64 -1.85
CA GLU A 46 2.43 9.81 -2.73
C GLU A 46 2.52 9.40 -4.21
N ARG A 47 3.38 8.43 -4.53
CA ARG A 47 3.52 7.87 -5.89
C ARG A 47 2.25 7.15 -6.33
N VAL A 48 1.64 6.36 -5.43
CA VAL A 48 0.39 5.65 -5.70
C VAL A 48 -0.75 6.64 -5.96
N LEU A 49 -0.89 7.68 -5.12
CA LEU A 49 -1.93 8.70 -5.30
C LEU A 49 -1.75 9.47 -6.62
N ALA A 50 -0.52 9.83 -6.98
CA ALA A 50 -0.23 10.46 -8.27
C ALA A 50 -0.58 9.56 -9.45
N ALA A 51 -0.27 8.26 -9.37
CA ALA A 51 -0.59 7.29 -10.42
C ALA A 51 -2.11 7.10 -10.59
N ILE A 52 -2.86 7.00 -9.49
CA ILE A 52 -4.33 6.88 -9.50
C ILE A 52 -4.96 8.09 -10.21
N LYS A 53 -4.53 9.31 -9.83
CA LYS A 53 -5.00 10.56 -10.45
C LYS A 53 -4.68 10.59 -11.95
N ASN A 54 -3.46 10.24 -12.34
CA ASN A 54 -3.02 10.25 -13.74
C ASN A 54 -3.69 9.14 -14.58
N ALA A 55 -4.18 8.08 -13.94
CA ALA A 55 -4.96 7.02 -14.58
C ALA A 55 -6.45 7.39 -14.77
N GLY A 56 -6.87 8.60 -14.38
CA GLY A 56 -8.24 9.09 -14.56
C GLY A 56 -9.21 8.64 -13.47
N TYR A 57 -8.71 8.08 -12.37
CA TYR A 57 -9.51 7.73 -11.20
C TYR A 57 -9.37 8.86 -10.17
N GLN A 58 -10.44 9.64 -9.99
CA GLN A 58 -10.56 10.67 -8.94
C GLN A 58 -11.89 10.50 -8.20
#